data_AF-A0A938QUJ8-F1
#
_entry.id   AF-A0A938QUJ8-F1
#
_cell.length_a   1.000
_cell.length_b   1.000
_cell.length_c   1.000
_cell.angle_alpha   90.00
_cell.angle_beta   90.00
_cell.angle_gamma   90.00
#
_symmetry.space_group_name_H-M   'P 1'
#
loop_
_entity.id
_entity.type
_entity.pdbx_description
1 polymer ?
#
loop_
_entity_poly.entity_id
_entity_poly.type
_entity_poly.pdbx_seq_one_letter_code
_entity_poly.pdbx_strand_id
1 'polypeptide(L)'
;MAKGPAYRLQVLFEMREKAKKEAEEQYAEKKKLVVIEQKKLDDMKLTLQDMIHKRQDKKSEYVERTRRGEYTIAQMQANDRHIEKLKQAEAAFQVEIDRQQERVVEAERVADEAMQVVVKATQDFKALEKHKDKWQKKVHREAMAKEEDAVEDIAQAQYFQRLLEQLGEG
;
A
#
# COMPACT_ATOMS: atom_id res chain seq x y z
N MET A 1 -24.39 -12.25 -33.62
CA MET A 1 -24.73 -10.99 -32.94
C MET A 1 -23.69 -9.95 -33.31
N ALA A 2 -24.11 -8.79 -33.83
CA ALA A 2 -23.19 -7.70 -34.16
C ALA A 2 -22.43 -7.28 -32.90
N LYS A 3 -21.10 -7.13 -32.98
CA LYS A 3 -20.33 -6.57 -31.87
C LYS A 3 -20.81 -5.14 -31.64
N GLY A 4 -21.24 -4.83 -30.42
CA GLY A 4 -21.61 -3.46 -30.04
C GLY A 4 -20.45 -2.48 -30.28
N PRO A 5 -20.73 -1.17 -30.35
CA PRO A 5 -19.68 -0.18 -30.60
C PRO A 5 -18.59 -0.29 -29.53
N ALA A 6 -17.34 0.00 -29.89
CA ALA A 6 -16.22 -0.01 -28.94
C ALA A 6 -16.26 1.24 -28.05
N TYR A 7 -15.88 1.09 -26.77
CA TYR A 7 -15.80 2.21 -25.85
C TYR A 7 -14.66 3.14 -26.23
N ARG A 8 -14.97 4.40 -26.53
CA ARG A 8 -13.98 5.38 -27.04
C ARG A 8 -12.82 5.66 -26.09
N LEU A 9 -13.03 5.48 -24.78
CA LEU A 9 -11.99 5.68 -23.76
C LEU A 9 -11.42 4.36 -23.23
N GLN A 10 -11.54 3.26 -23.98
CA GLN A 10 -11.04 1.95 -23.56
C GLN A 10 -9.53 1.95 -23.27
N VAL A 11 -8.72 2.58 -24.14
CA VAL A 11 -7.28 2.71 -23.93
C VAL A 11 -6.96 3.46 -22.63
N LEU A 12 -7.64 4.59 -22.40
CA LEU A 12 -7.46 5.37 -21.17
C LEU A 12 -7.88 4.58 -19.93
N PHE A 13 -8.95 3.78 -20.01
CA PHE A 13 -9.41 2.91 -18.93
C PHE A 13 -8.34 1.88 -18.56
N GLU A 14 -7.78 1.18 -19.55
CA GLU A 14 -6.71 0.19 -19.34
C GLU A 14 -5.43 0.84 -18.78
N MET A 15 -5.06 2.02 -19.28
CA MET A 15 -3.92 2.78 -18.76
C MET A 15 -4.11 3.14 -17.27
N ARG A 16 -5.31 3.56 -16.87
CA ARG A 16 -5.61 3.89 -15.46
C ARG A 16 -5.69 2.67 -14.58
N GLU A 17 -6.18 1.54 -15.09
CA GLU A 17 -6.14 0.26 -14.39
C GLU A 17 -4.69 -0.18 -14.11
N LYS A 18 -3.82 -0.07 -15.12
CA LYS A 18 -2.39 -0.37 -14.98
C LYS A 18 -1.72 0.57 -13.99
N ALA A 19 -1.96 1.88 -14.10
CA ALA A 19 -1.41 2.86 -13.17
C ALA A 19 -1.85 2.63 -11.72
N LYS A 20 -3.09 2.18 -11.50
CA LYS A 20 -3.58 1.78 -10.18
C LYS A 20 -2.78 0.57 -9.65
N LYS A 21 -2.62 -0.49 -10.46
CA LYS A 21 -1.85 -1.68 -10.08
C LYS A 21 -0.39 -1.35 -9.76
N GLU A 22 0.25 -0.55 -10.61
CA GLU A 22 1.64 -0.08 -10.39
C GLU A 22 1.77 0.72 -9.09
N ALA A 23 0.81 1.61 -8.79
CA ALA A 23 0.81 2.35 -7.53
C ALA A 23 0.62 1.42 -6.31
N GLU A 24 -0.25 0.42 -6.40
CA GLU A 24 -0.46 -0.58 -5.34
C GLU A 24 0.82 -1.41 -5.08
N GLU A 25 1.50 -1.82 -6.15
CA GLU A 25 2.80 -2.52 -6.05
C GLU A 25 3.86 -1.65 -5.39
N GLN A 26 4.00 -0.38 -5.82
CA GLN A 26 4.93 0.57 -5.21
C GLN A 26 4.64 0.79 -3.73
N TYR A 27 3.38 1.00 -3.35
CA TYR A 27 2.99 1.13 -1.95
C TYR A 27 3.33 -0.12 -1.15
N ALA A 28 3.09 -1.31 -1.69
CA ALA A 28 3.44 -2.57 -1.04
C ALA A 28 4.95 -2.70 -0.81
N GLU A 29 5.79 -2.29 -1.77
CA GLU A 29 7.24 -2.24 -1.60
C GLU A 29 7.66 -1.27 -0.50
N LYS A 30 7.11 -0.05 -0.47
CA LYS A 30 7.43 0.93 0.59
C LYS A 30 6.97 0.43 1.96
N LYS A 31 5.81 -0.20 2.05
CA LYS A 31 5.32 -0.76 3.31
C LYS A 31 6.20 -1.91 3.82
N LYS A 32 6.74 -2.74 2.92
CA LYS A 32 7.74 -3.77 3.29
C LYS A 32 8.98 -3.14 3.90
N LEU A 33 9.47 -2.02 3.37
CA LEU A 33 10.62 -1.31 3.94
C LEU A 33 10.33 -0.83 5.37
N VAL A 34 9.15 -0.26 5.62
CA VAL A 34 8.74 0.12 6.99
C VAL A 34 8.84 -1.05 7.96
N VAL A 35 8.34 -2.23 7.56
CA VAL A 35 8.40 -3.44 8.39
C VAL A 35 9.85 -3.88 8.65
N ILE A 36 10.72 -3.79 7.65
CA ILE A 36 12.15 -4.15 7.78
C ILE A 36 12.84 -3.19 8.77
N GLU A 37 12.64 -1.88 8.61
CA GLU A 37 13.28 -0.88 9.48
C GLU A 37 12.73 -0.95 10.91
N GLN A 38 11.43 -1.24 11.09
CA GLN A 38 10.82 -1.45 12.39
C GLN A 38 11.38 -2.70 13.08
N LYS A 39 11.50 -3.81 12.36
CA LYS A 39 12.10 -5.03 12.89
C LYS A 39 13.54 -4.78 13.35
N LYS A 40 14.32 -4.07 12.54
CA LYS A 40 15.69 -3.69 12.89
C LYS A 40 15.74 -2.84 14.16
N LEU A 41 14.82 -1.87 14.30
CA LEU A 41 14.69 -1.08 15.51
C LEU A 41 14.38 -1.93 16.74
N ASP A 42 13.48 -2.91 16.61
CA ASP A 42 13.11 -3.81 17.69
C ASP A 42 14.29 -4.71 18.11
N ASP A 43 15.01 -5.26 17.13
CA ASP A 43 16.24 -6.05 17.35
C ASP A 43 17.33 -5.21 18.06
N MET A 44 17.47 -3.93 17.69
CA MET A 44 18.39 -3.01 18.37
C MET A 44 17.94 -2.73 19.81
N LYS A 45 16.65 -2.52 20.07
CA LYS A 45 16.15 -2.34 21.45
C LYS A 45 16.42 -3.55 22.34
N LEU A 46 16.22 -4.76 21.81
CA LEU A 46 16.57 -6.01 22.51
C LEU A 46 18.07 -6.10 22.79
N THR A 47 18.90 -5.72 21.83
CA THR A 47 20.37 -5.70 22.00
C THR A 47 20.79 -4.72 23.10
N LEU A 48 20.20 -3.53 23.17
CA LEU A 48 20.47 -2.57 24.24
C LEU A 48 20.08 -3.13 25.61
N GLN A 49 18.93 -3.80 25.72
CA GLN A 49 18.51 -4.44 26.96
C GLN A 49 19.52 -5.51 27.41
N ASP A 50 20.01 -6.33 26.49
CA ASP A 50 21.06 -7.31 26.78
C ASP A 50 22.39 -6.64 27.22
N MET A 51 22.79 -5.53 26.60
CA MET A 51 23.95 -4.75 27.04
C MET A 51 23.80 -4.24 28.47
N ILE A 52 22.63 -3.67 28.81
CA ILE A 52 22.32 -3.17 30.15
C ILE A 52 22.37 -4.33 31.16
N HIS A 53 21.77 -5.48 30.82
CA HIS A 53 21.78 -6.66 31.67
C HIS A 53 23.20 -7.16 31.92
N LYS A 54 24.02 -7.30 30.87
CA LYS A 54 25.44 -7.66 30.98
C LYS A 54 26.23 -6.71 31.87
N ARG A 55 25.98 -5.40 31.79
CA ARG A 55 26.61 -4.43 32.69
C ARG A 55 26.16 -4.63 34.14
N GLN A 56 24.88 -4.87 34.38
CA GLN A 56 24.35 -5.12 35.73
C GLN A 56 24.91 -6.40 36.34
N ASP A 57 25.03 -7.47 35.55
CA ASP A 57 25.67 -8.72 35.95
C ASP A 57 27.13 -8.49 36.32
N LYS A 58 27.89 -7.80 35.45
CA LYS A 58 29.30 -7.48 35.71
C LYS A 58 29.48 -6.60 36.94
N LYS A 59 28.59 -5.62 37.13
CA LYS A 59 28.61 -4.77 38.33
C LYS A 59 28.38 -5.61 39.59
N SER A 60 27.39 -6.50 39.57
CA SER A 60 27.06 -7.37 40.69
C SER A 60 28.22 -8.34 41.01
N GLU A 61 28.82 -8.93 39.97
CA GLU A 61 30.01 -9.77 40.08
C GLU A 61 31.17 -9.02 40.75
N TYR A 62 31.46 -7.79 40.31
CA TYR A 62 32.54 -6.99 40.89
C TYR A 62 32.27 -6.60 42.34
N VAL A 63 31.03 -6.26 42.69
CA VAL A 63 30.64 -5.94 44.07
C VAL A 63 30.81 -7.15 44.98
N GLU A 64 30.34 -8.33 44.56
CA GLU A 64 30.46 -9.57 45.35
C GLU A 64 31.92 -9.97 45.57
N ARG A 65 32.75 -9.92 44.54
CA ARG A 65 34.18 -10.24 44.65
C ARG A 65 34.96 -9.21 45.49
N THR A 66 34.58 -7.94 45.39
CA THR A 66 35.09 -6.89 46.30
C THR A 66 34.73 -7.18 47.75
N ARG A 67 33.48 -7.57 48.03
CA ARG A 67 33.01 -7.92 49.38
C ARG A 67 33.77 -9.10 49.97
N ARG A 68 34.18 -10.06 49.14
CA ARG A 68 35.03 -11.20 49.53
C ARG A 68 36.49 -10.84 49.74
N GLY A 69 36.90 -9.59 49.46
CA GLY A 69 38.28 -9.15 49.58
C GLY A 69 39.21 -9.68 48.48
N GLU A 70 38.65 -10.18 47.37
CA GLU A 70 39.43 -10.78 46.28
C GLU A 70 40.18 -9.74 45.42
N TYR A 71 39.85 -8.46 45.56
CA TYR A 71 40.41 -7.38 44.75
C TYR A 71 41.27 -6.41 45.55
N THR A 72 42.38 -6.03 44.93
CA THR A 72 43.19 -4.88 45.33
C THR A 72 42.51 -3.57 44.93
N ILE A 73 42.89 -2.46 45.56
CA ILE A 73 42.37 -1.12 45.24
C ILE A 73 42.54 -0.78 43.74
N ALA A 74 43.68 -1.16 43.15
CA ALA A 74 43.93 -0.93 41.73
C ALA A 74 42.97 -1.72 40.83
N GLN A 75 42.63 -2.97 41.20
CA GLN A 75 41.64 -3.78 40.48
C GLN A 75 40.24 -3.20 40.61
N MET A 76 39.86 -2.67 41.78
CA MET A 76 38.57 -2.01 41.98
C MET A 76 38.44 -0.78 41.06
N GLN A 77 39.45 0.07 41.00
CA GLN A 77 39.47 1.23 40.09
C GLN A 77 39.41 0.82 38.61
N ALA A 78 40.07 -0.27 38.22
CA ALA A 78 39.99 -0.80 36.86
C ALA A 78 38.58 -1.31 36.54
N ASN A 79 37.93 -2.00 37.47
CA ASN A 79 36.55 -2.48 37.35
C ASN A 79 35.55 -1.33 37.20
N ASP A 80 35.69 -0.26 37.99
CA ASP A 80 34.84 0.94 37.88
C ASP A 80 34.95 1.59 36.49
N ARG A 81 36.19 1.72 35.98
CA ARG A 81 36.43 2.24 34.62
C ARG A 81 35.83 1.32 33.56
N HIS A 82 35.86 0.01 33.76
CA HIS A 82 35.25 -0.94 32.84
C HIS A 82 33.72 -0.79 32.81
N ILE A 83 33.07 -0.70 33.97
CA ILE A 83 31.62 -0.43 34.05
C ILE A 83 31.27 0.89 33.37
N GLU A 84 32.08 1.93 33.55
CA GLU A 84 31.84 3.22 32.91
C GLU A 84 31.98 3.14 31.38
N LYS A 85 32.96 2.39 30.86
CA LYS A 85 33.07 2.10 29.42
C LYS A 85 31.84 1.35 28.88
N LEU A 86 31.30 0.39 29.64
CA LEU A 86 30.06 -0.31 29.25
C LEU A 86 28.87 0.66 29.19
N LYS A 87 28.73 1.58 30.15
CA LYS A 87 27.69 2.62 30.08
C LYS A 87 27.86 3.55 28.88
N GLN A 88 29.10 3.93 28.55
CA GLN A 88 29.38 4.75 27.37
C GLN A 88 29.01 4.02 26.07
N ALA A 89 29.28 2.72 26.00
CA ALA A 89 28.85 1.89 24.87
C ALA A 89 27.32 1.79 24.78
N GLU A 90 26.61 1.61 25.90
CA GLU A 90 25.14 1.64 25.96
C GLU A 90 24.60 2.99 25.44
N ALA A 91 25.16 4.11 25.92
CA ALA A 91 24.75 5.45 25.49
C ALA A 91 25.02 5.69 24.00
N ALA A 92 26.17 5.26 23.49
CA ALA A 92 26.48 5.35 22.06
C ALA A 92 25.51 4.51 21.22
N PHE A 93 25.15 3.31 21.69
CA PHE A 93 24.19 2.44 21.01
C PHE A 93 22.76 2.99 21.05
N GLN A 94 22.38 3.67 22.13
CA GLN A 94 21.11 4.40 22.20
C GLN A 94 21.02 5.49 21.12
N VAL A 95 22.11 6.23 20.86
CA VAL A 95 22.14 7.23 19.76
C VAL A 95 21.90 6.56 18.40
N GLU A 96 22.43 5.36 18.18
CA GLU A 96 22.14 4.61 16.95
C GLU A 96 20.68 4.13 16.88
N ILE A 97 20.06 3.78 18.02
CA ILE A 97 18.61 3.49 18.09
C ILE A 97 17.81 4.74 17.71
N ASP A 98 18.17 5.91 18.21
CA ASP A 98 17.47 7.16 17.90
C ASP A 98 17.54 7.48 16.40
N ARG A 99 18.72 7.31 15.79
CA ARG A 99 18.87 7.42 14.32
C ARG A 99 18.06 6.37 13.56
N GLN A 100 17.96 5.15 14.08
CA GLN A 100 17.14 4.11 13.47
C GLN A 100 15.64 4.45 13.58
N GLN A 101 15.21 5.06 14.68
CA GLN A 101 13.85 5.56 14.84
C GLN A 101 13.52 6.65 13.81
N GLU A 102 14.45 7.57 13.53
CA GLU A 102 14.28 8.56 12.45
C GLU A 102 14.12 7.90 11.07
N ARG A 103 14.88 6.83 10.80
CA ARG A 103 14.75 6.06 9.55
C ARG A 103 13.38 5.39 9.42
N VAL A 104 12.83 4.86 10.52
CA VAL A 104 11.47 4.31 10.52
C VAL A 104 10.45 5.39 10.19
N VAL A 105 10.54 6.56 10.83
CA VAL A 105 9.63 7.69 10.58
C VAL A 105 9.70 8.15 9.12
N GLU A 106 10.90 8.24 8.55
CA GLU A 106 11.06 8.60 7.15
C GLU A 106 10.48 7.53 6.21
N ALA A 107 10.70 6.25 6.50
CA ALA A 107 10.11 5.16 5.72
C ALA A 107 8.57 5.17 5.78
N GLU A 108 7.99 5.48 6.95
CA GLU A 108 6.55 5.63 7.14
C GLU A 108 6.01 6.80 6.31
N ARG A 109 6.69 7.95 6.36
CA ARG A 109 6.35 9.14 5.56
C ARG A 109 6.32 8.81 4.06
N VAL A 110 7.33 8.11 3.55
CA VAL A 110 7.41 7.68 2.15
C VAL A 110 6.31 6.68 1.79
N ALA A 111 5.97 5.76 2.70
CA ALA A 111 4.87 4.83 2.49
C ALA A 111 3.51 5.55 2.45
N ASP A 112 3.31 6.56 3.29
CA ASP A 112 2.10 7.38 3.30
C ASP A 112 1.96 8.21 2.01
N GLU A 113 3.06 8.79 1.50
CA GLU A 113 3.06 9.45 0.19
C GLU A 113 2.65 8.48 -0.93
N ALA A 114 3.19 7.26 -0.94
CA ALA A 114 2.81 6.24 -1.90
C ALA A 114 1.33 5.84 -1.77
N MET A 115 0.80 5.78 -0.54
CA MET A 115 -0.63 5.54 -0.30
C MET A 115 -1.50 6.63 -0.91
N GLN A 116 -1.11 7.91 -0.81
CA GLN A 116 -1.85 9.00 -1.45
C GLN A 116 -1.90 8.85 -2.98
N VAL A 117 -0.81 8.35 -3.59
CA VAL A 117 -0.79 8.03 -5.03
C VAL A 117 -1.77 6.90 -5.36
N VAL A 118 -1.81 5.83 -4.56
CA VAL A 118 -2.79 4.73 -4.73
C VAL A 118 -4.22 5.24 -4.64
N VAL A 119 -4.52 6.09 -3.65
CA VAL A 119 -5.85 6.69 -3.47
C VAL A 119 -6.25 7.47 -4.71
N LYS A 120 -5.37 8.34 -5.20
CA LYS A 120 -5.62 9.14 -6.41
C LYS A 120 -5.80 8.26 -7.65
N ALA A 121 -4.93 7.29 -7.87
CA ALA A 121 -5.03 6.37 -9.01
C ALA A 121 -6.34 5.55 -8.97
N THR A 122 -6.76 5.14 -7.78
CA THR A 122 -8.03 4.44 -7.57
C THR A 122 -9.24 5.34 -7.85
N GLN A 123 -9.20 6.60 -7.44
CA GLN A 123 -10.26 7.57 -7.73
C GLN A 123 -10.39 7.82 -9.24
N ASP A 124 -9.26 8.05 -9.92
CA ASP A 124 -9.21 8.23 -11.37
C ASP A 124 -9.78 7.02 -12.13
N PHE A 125 -9.40 5.81 -11.72
CA PHE A 125 -9.92 4.57 -12.29
C PHE A 125 -11.43 4.41 -12.07
N LYS A 126 -11.91 4.61 -10.84
CA LYS A 126 -13.36 4.53 -10.51
C LYS A 126 -14.19 5.55 -11.27
N ALA A 127 -13.66 6.75 -11.53
CA ALA A 127 -14.35 7.75 -12.32
C ALA A 127 -14.57 7.26 -13.77
N LEU A 128 -13.55 6.66 -14.39
CA LEU A 128 -13.66 6.08 -15.73
C LEU A 128 -14.54 4.84 -15.78
N GLU A 129 -14.49 4.00 -14.74
CA GLU A 129 -15.37 2.83 -14.61
C GLU A 129 -16.84 3.22 -14.60
N LYS A 130 -17.20 4.21 -13.78
CA LYS A 130 -18.58 4.76 -13.75
C LYS A 130 -18.98 5.37 -15.10
N HIS A 131 -18.07 6.07 -15.77
CA HIS A 131 -18.34 6.62 -17.09
C HIS A 131 -18.58 5.52 -18.13
N LYS A 132 -17.76 4.46 -18.12
CA LYS A 132 -17.90 3.30 -19.01
C LYS A 132 -19.25 2.60 -18.82
N ASP A 133 -19.66 2.35 -17.57
CA ASP A 133 -20.96 1.77 -17.25
C ASP A 133 -22.14 2.63 -17.77
N LYS A 134 -22.09 3.96 -17.52
CA LYS A 134 -23.11 4.89 -18.04
C LYS A 134 -23.16 4.88 -19.57
N TRP A 135 -22.00 4.86 -20.23
CA TRP A 135 -21.93 4.81 -21.68
C TRP A 135 -22.49 3.49 -22.23
N GLN A 136 -22.17 2.35 -21.62
CA GLN A 136 -22.74 1.05 -22.02
C GLN A 136 -24.27 1.03 -21.90
N LYS A 137 -24.80 1.56 -20.80
CA LYS A 137 -26.27 1.71 -20.61
C LYS A 137 -26.89 2.60 -21.67
N LYS A 138 -26.24 3.71 -22.03
CA LYS A 138 -26.74 4.61 -23.09
C LYS A 138 -26.74 3.93 -24.45
N VAL A 139 -25.64 3.28 -24.83
CA VAL A 139 -25.53 2.53 -26.08
C VAL A 139 -26.59 1.42 -26.16
N HIS A 140 -26.80 0.69 -25.08
CA HIS A 140 -27.81 -0.37 -25.04
C HIS A 140 -29.22 0.19 -25.23
N ARG A 141 -29.57 1.30 -24.55
CA ARG A 141 -30.86 1.98 -24.73
C ARG A 141 -31.06 2.49 -26.16
N GLU A 142 -30.03 3.09 -26.75
CA GLU A 142 -30.08 3.55 -28.14
C GLU A 142 -30.24 2.40 -29.14
N ALA A 143 -29.64 1.23 -28.86
CA ALA A 143 -29.81 0.04 -29.68
C ALA A 143 -31.24 -0.52 -29.57
N MET A 144 -31.78 -0.63 -28.36
CA MET A 144 -33.17 -1.08 -28.13
C MET A 144 -34.17 -0.15 -28.81
N ALA A 145 -34.02 1.18 -28.67
CA ALA A 145 -34.91 2.15 -29.32
C ALA A 145 -34.88 2.03 -30.85
N LYS A 146 -33.70 1.84 -31.45
CA LYS A 146 -33.59 1.62 -32.91
C LYS A 146 -34.20 0.30 -33.36
N GLU A 147 -34.10 -0.75 -32.54
CA GLU A 147 -34.74 -2.03 -32.82
C GLU A 147 -36.27 -1.90 -32.72
N GLU A 148 -36.79 -1.19 -31.73
CA GLU A 148 -38.22 -0.86 -31.59
C GLU A 148 -38.72 -0.07 -32.81
N ASP A 149 -38.05 1.03 -33.18
CA ASP A 149 -38.39 1.84 -34.37
C ASP A 149 -38.42 0.98 -35.65
N ALA A 150 -37.40 0.12 -35.84
CA ALA A 150 -37.34 -0.75 -37.01
C ALA A 150 -38.47 -1.80 -37.04
N VAL A 151 -38.87 -2.32 -35.88
CA VAL A 151 -40.00 -3.25 -35.77
C VAL A 151 -41.32 -2.54 -36.08
N GLU A 152 -41.50 -1.31 -35.60
CA GLU A 152 -42.68 -0.49 -35.91
C GLU A 152 -42.77 -0.19 -37.42
N ASP A 153 -41.66 0.20 -38.05
CA ASP A 153 -41.60 0.45 -39.50
C ASP A 153 -41.95 -0.80 -40.31
N ILE A 154 -41.43 -1.98 -39.91
CA ILE A 154 -41.77 -3.25 -40.55
C ILE A 154 -43.26 -3.57 -40.38
N ALA A 155 -43.82 -3.36 -39.18
CA ALA A 155 -45.22 -3.62 -38.90
C ALA A 155 -46.13 -2.69 -39.72
N GLN A 156 -45.78 -1.40 -39.82
CA GLN A 156 -46.50 -0.44 -40.67
C GLN A 156 -46.43 -0.83 -42.15
N ALA A 157 -45.24 -1.18 -42.66
CA ALA A 157 -45.07 -1.60 -44.04
C ALA A 157 -45.91 -2.86 -44.36
N GLN A 158 -45.90 -3.87 -43.47
CA GLN A 158 -46.73 -5.06 -43.61
C GLN A 158 -48.23 -4.75 -43.56
N TYR A 159 -48.65 -3.83 -42.70
CA TYR A 159 -50.04 -3.38 -42.64
C TYR A 159 -50.47 -2.69 -43.94
N PHE A 160 -49.68 -1.74 -44.46
CA PHE A 160 -49.95 -1.07 -45.72
C PHE A 160 -49.98 -2.04 -46.91
N GLN A 161 -49.08 -3.02 -46.93
CA GLN A 161 -49.07 -4.03 -47.98
C GLN A 161 -50.36 -4.87 -47.96
N ARG A 162 -50.81 -5.34 -46.80
CA ARG A 162 -52.10 -6.06 -46.66
C ARG A 162 -53.31 -5.21 -47.06
N LEU A 163 -53.29 -3.92 -46.72
CA LEU A 163 -54.35 -2.99 -47.09
C LEU A 163 -54.42 -2.78 -48.62
N LEU A 164 -53.26 -2.67 -49.28
CA LEU A 164 -53.18 -2.56 -50.74
C LEU A 164 -53.64 -3.84 -51.44
N GLU A 165 -53.30 -5.02 -50.91
CA GLU A 165 -53.82 -6.30 -51.41
C GLU A 165 -55.34 -6.37 -51.31
N GLN A 166 -55.94 -5.92 -50.20
CA GLN A 166 -57.40 -5.89 -50.02
C GLN A 166 -58.11 -4.87 -50.93
N LEU A 167 -57.45 -3.78 -51.32
CA LEU A 167 -58.00 -2.75 -52.22
C LEU A 167 -57.76 -3.08 -53.70
N GLY A 168 -56.80 -3.96 -54.01
CA GLY A 168 -56.45 -4.39 -55.36
C GLY A 168 -57.16 -5.67 -55.83
N GLU A 169 -57.82 -6.41 -54.93
CA GLU A 169 -58.72 -7.53 -55.25
C GLU A 169 -60.19 -7.07 -55.39
N GLY A 170 -60.43 -6.10 -56.27
CA GLY A 170 -61.76 -5.67 -56.72
C GLY A 170 -61.87 -5.70 -58.24
#